data_AF-A0A386H9G4-F1
#
_entry.id   AF-A0A386H9G4-F1
#
_cell.length_a   1.000
_cell.length_b   1.000
_cell.length_c   1.000
_cell.angle_alpha   90.00
_cell.angle_beta   90.00
_cell.angle_gamma   90.00
#
_symmetry.space_group_name_H-M   'P 1'
#
loop_
_entity.id
_entity.type
_entity.pdbx_description
1 polymer ?
#
loop_
_entity_poly.entity_id
_entity_poly.type
_entity_poly.pdbx_seq_one_letter_code
_entity_poly.pdbx_strand_id
1 'polypeptide(L)'
;MLSSVCVVKVGSFLIFHDRWKKIIDYVTEADKQERDTQDKVQREIIDRYTKYCRRISFGYWFLVFCTFISVSQTPTLRYGFSSTSRENFRNGTEPFEHIFSSYIPFDKNSFPGLPVTIVWHFLMCAYGAWLMAAFDSTVVVIMVFFGGKLEIVRERCKHVLGRRQEFTEDQMYASISELHDVHVELVK
;
A
#
# COMPACT_ATOMS: atom_id res chain seq x y z
N MET A 1 0.65 16.07 -10.43
CA MET A 1 1.70 15.26 -9.78
C MET A 1 1.16 13.93 -9.24
N LEU A 2 0.09 13.91 -8.43
CA LEU A 2 -0.43 12.63 -7.89
C LEU A 2 -0.96 11.67 -8.98
N SER A 3 -1.68 12.20 -9.98
CA SER A 3 -2.24 11.42 -11.07
C SER A 3 -1.18 10.78 -11.97
N SER A 4 -0.06 11.47 -12.23
CA SER A 4 1.05 10.90 -12.99
C SER A 4 1.71 9.73 -12.26
N VAL A 5 1.84 9.81 -10.93
CA VAL A 5 2.34 8.69 -10.13
C VAL A 5 1.35 7.51 -10.16
N CYS A 6 0.03 7.75 -10.20
CA CYS A 6 -0.96 6.69 -10.37
C CYS A 6 -0.75 5.94 -11.68
N VAL A 7 -0.60 6.69 -12.78
CA VAL A 7 -0.38 6.11 -14.11
C VAL A 7 0.90 5.28 -14.13
N VAL A 8 2.00 5.75 -13.53
CA VAL A 8 3.26 4.99 -13.47
C VAL A 8 3.10 3.72 -12.63
N LYS A 9 2.42 3.78 -11.48
CA LYS A 9 2.19 2.61 -10.61
C LYS A 9 1.32 1.56 -11.30
N VAL A 10 0.21 1.97 -11.92
CA VAL A 10 -0.65 1.06 -12.71
C VAL A 10 0.12 0.50 -13.89
N GLY A 11 0.84 1.35 -14.62
CA GLY A 11 1.68 0.95 -15.74
C GLY A 11 2.71 -0.11 -15.32
N SER A 12 3.34 0.06 -14.15
CA SER A 12 4.26 -0.93 -13.59
C SER A 12 3.58 -2.28 -13.31
N PHE A 13 2.39 -2.27 -12.70
CA PHE A 13 1.61 -3.50 -12.49
C PHE A 13 1.21 -4.18 -13.79
N LEU A 14 0.87 -3.41 -14.83
CA LEU A 14 0.46 -3.98 -16.12
C LEU A 14 1.66 -4.52 -16.92
N ILE A 15 2.77 -3.77 -16.98
CA ILE A 15 3.98 -4.17 -17.71
C ILE A 15 4.64 -5.38 -17.06
N PHE A 16 4.69 -5.42 -15.73
CA PHE A 16 5.33 -6.50 -14.97
C PHE A 16 4.31 -7.42 -14.30
N HIS A 17 3.09 -7.52 -14.84
CA HIS A 17 1.98 -8.25 -14.26
C HIS A 17 2.36 -9.67 -13.85
N ASP A 18 3.02 -10.41 -14.73
CA ASP A 18 3.39 -11.81 -14.46
C ASP A 18 4.40 -11.94 -13.32
N ARG A 19 5.29 -10.95 -13.15
CA ARG A 19 6.25 -10.91 -12.03
C ARG A 19 5.54 -10.56 -10.73
N TRP A 20 4.68 -9.55 -10.75
CA TRP A 20 3.85 -9.17 -9.59
C TRP A 20 2.99 -10.33 -9.11
N LYS A 21 2.33 -11.02 -10.04
CA LYS A 21 1.51 -12.19 -9.72
C LYS A 21 2.34 -13.29 -9.06
N LYS A 22 3.51 -13.63 -9.63
CA LYS A 22 4.42 -14.62 -9.03
C LYS A 22 4.86 -14.25 -7.61
N ILE A 23 5.20 -12.98 -7.37
CA ILE A 23 5.60 -12.51 -6.03
C ILE A 23 4.44 -12.63 -5.04
N ILE A 24 3.25 -12.18 -5.43
CA ILE A 24 2.06 -12.24 -4.57
C ILE A 24 1.68 -13.69 -4.27
N ASP A 25 1.68 -14.55 -5.29
CA ASP A 25 1.38 -15.98 -5.14
C ASP A 25 2.41 -16.65 -4.21
N TYR A 26 3.71 -16.38 -4.39
CA TYR A 26 4.77 -16.88 -3.52
C TYR A 26 4.60 -16.43 -2.07
N VAL A 27 4.42 -15.12 -1.83
CA VAL A 27 4.26 -14.57 -0.49
C VAL A 27 3.02 -15.16 0.20
N THR A 28 1.93 -15.34 -0.56
CA THR A 28 0.68 -15.90 -0.03
C THR A 28 0.84 -17.37 0.36
N GLU A 29 1.48 -18.17 -0.49
CA GLU A 29 1.71 -19.59 -0.22
C GLU A 29 2.71 -19.78 0.93
N ALA A 30 3.80 -19.01 0.94
CA ALA A 30 4.80 -19.06 2.00
C ALA A 30 4.25 -18.60 3.36
N ASP A 31 3.49 -17.50 3.42
CA ASP A 31 2.84 -17.04 4.67
C ASP A 31 1.83 -18.09 5.19
N LYS A 32 1.12 -18.78 4.30
CA LYS A 32 0.18 -19.84 4.69
C LYS A 32 0.93 -21.04 5.32
N GLN A 33 1.98 -21.52 4.68
CA GLN A 33 2.79 -22.63 5.18
C GLN A 33 3.45 -22.31 6.54
N GLU A 34 3.93 -21.07 6.70
CA GLU A 34 4.52 -20.62 7.97
C GLU A 34 3.51 -20.55 9.12
N ARG A 35 2.27 -20.14 8.82
CA ARG A 35 1.20 -20.10 9.82
C ARG A 35 0.72 -21.48 10.25
N ASP A 36 0.87 -22.50 9.41
CA ASP A 36 0.52 -23.89 9.73
C ASP A 36 1.60 -24.59 10.61
N THR A 37 2.76 -23.96 10.80
CA THR A 37 3.85 -24.52 11.62
C THR A 37 3.56 -24.42 13.13
N GLN A 38 3.89 -25.47 13.89
CA GLN A 38 3.64 -25.54 15.35
C GLN A 38 4.72 -24.87 16.23
N ASP A 39 5.78 -24.32 15.64
CA ASP A 39 6.88 -23.70 16.38
C ASP A 39 6.43 -22.40 17.07
N LYS A 40 6.54 -22.37 18.41
CA LYS A 40 6.13 -21.22 19.24
C LYS A 40 6.95 -19.96 18.94
N VAL A 41 8.24 -20.10 18.63
CA VAL A 41 9.13 -18.95 18.37
C VAL A 41 8.78 -18.32 17.03
N GLN A 42 8.57 -19.14 15.99
CA GLN A 42 8.12 -18.66 14.68
C GLN A 42 6.76 -18.00 14.78
N ARG A 43 5.82 -18.59 15.53
CA ARG A 43 4.49 -18.02 15.72
C ARG A 43 4.51 -16.65 16.41
N GLU A 44 5.41 -16.44 17.37
CA GLU A 44 5.58 -15.13 18.01
C GLU A 44 6.12 -14.07 17.02
N ILE A 45 7.09 -14.43 16.18
CA ILE A 45 7.62 -13.56 15.12
C ILE A 45 6.49 -13.21 14.12
N ILE A 46 5.69 -14.21 13.72
CA ILE A 46 4.56 -14.04 12.80
C ILE A 46 3.50 -13.09 13.36
N ASP A 47 3.12 -13.25 14.62
CA ASP A 47 2.15 -12.37 15.27
C ASP A 47 2.69 -10.94 15.41
N ARG A 48 3.98 -10.79 15.72
CA ARG A 48 4.65 -9.48 15.81
C ARG A 48 4.63 -8.74 14.48
N TYR A 49 5.10 -9.34 13.38
CA TYR A 49 5.08 -8.66 12.09
C TYR A 49 3.66 -8.48 11.56
N THR A 50 2.72 -9.39 11.85
CA THR A 50 1.31 -9.24 11.46
C THR A 50 0.67 -8.03 12.13
N LYS A 51 0.90 -7.83 13.44
CA LYS A 51 0.42 -6.66 14.18
C LYS A 51 1.04 -5.36 13.65
N TYR A 52 2.34 -5.39 13.35
CA TYR A 52 3.05 -4.26 12.76
C TYR A 52 2.48 -3.88 11.39
N CYS A 53 2.33 -4.87 10.51
CA CYS A 53 1.76 -4.71 9.17
C CYS A 53 0.33 -4.14 9.22
N ARG A 54 -0.50 -4.65 10.14
CA ARG A 54 -1.86 -4.15 10.37
C ARG A 54 -1.89 -2.69 10.83
N ARG A 55 -1.02 -2.32 11.77
CA ARG A 55 -0.92 -0.95 12.27
C ARG A 55 -0.51 0.02 11.17
N ILE A 56 0.50 -0.33 10.38
CA ILE A 56 0.96 0.51 9.28
C ILE A 56 -0.10 0.62 8.19
N SER A 57 -0.71 -0.50 7.79
CA SER A 57 -1.72 -0.49 6.73
C SER A 57 -2.91 0.37 7.15
N PHE A 58 -3.47 0.20 8.35
CA PHE A 58 -4.58 1.03 8.81
C PHE A 58 -4.19 2.49 9.00
N GLY A 59 -3.00 2.77 9.55
CA GLY A 59 -2.50 4.14 9.69
C GLY A 59 -2.36 4.83 8.34
N TYR A 60 -1.80 4.14 7.36
CA TYR A 60 -1.64 4.66 6.00
C TYR A 60 -2.98 4.90 5.31
N TRP A 61 -3.91 3.93 5.38
CA TRP A 61 -5.26 4.08 4.84
C TRP A 61 -6.01 5.25 5.46
N PHE A 62 -5.87 5.45 6.77
CA PHE A 62 -6.44 6.60 7.45
C PHE A 62 -5.86 7.92 6.93
N LEU A 63 -4.54 8.02 6.77
CA LEU A 63 -3.88 9.21 6.23
C LEU A 63 -4.30 9.53 4.78
N VAL A 64 -4.40 8.51 3.93
CA VAL A 64 -4.89 8.66 2.55
C VAL A 64 -6.35 9.12 2.55
N PHE A 65 -7.18 8.55 3.41
CA PHE A 65 -8.58 8.94 3.56
C PHE A 65 -8.72 10.40 4.03
N CYS A 66 -7.96 10.82 5.05
CA CYS A 66 -7.94 12.21 5.49
C CYS A 66 -7.55 13.16 4.36
N THR A 67 -6.51 12.81 3.59
CA THR A 67 -6.04 13.61 2.45
C THR A 67 -7.12 13.71 1.37
N PHE A 68 -7.78 12.60 1.05
CA PHE A 68 -8.90 12.57 0.10
C PHE A 68 -10.04 13.50 0.54
N ILE A 69 -10.45 13.44 1.81
CA ILE A 69 -11.51 14.32 2.34
C ILE A 69 -11.08 15.78 2.29
N SER A 70 -9.86 16.11 2.74
CA SER A 70 -9.34 17.49 2.71
C SER A 70 -9.30 18.08 1.30
N VAL A 71 -8.81 17.32 0.31
CA VAL A 71 -8.76 17.77 -1.08
C VAL A 71 -10.17 17.92 -1.67
N SER A 72 -11.05 16.95 -1.43
CA SER A 72 -12.42 16.99 -1.95
C SER A 72 -13.26 18.13 -1.37
N GLN A 73 -13.04 18.48 -0.09
CA GLN A 73 -13.77 19.55 0.58
C GLN A 73 -13.21 20.95 0.31
N THR A 74 -11.97 21.08 -0.16
CA THR A 74 -11.32 22.37 -0.43
C THR A 74 -12.22 23.37 -1.21
N PRO A 75 -12.82 23.01 -2.36
CA PRO A 75 -13.67 23.94 -3.10
C PRO A 75 -14.97 24.30 -2.37
N THR A 76 -15.56 23.35 -1.64
CA THR A 76 -16.77 23.60 -0.84
C THR A 76 -16.49 24.52 0.34
N LEU A 77 -15.33 24.37 0.99
CA LEU A 77 -14.90 25.22 2.09
C LEU A 77 -14.63 26.64 1.58
N ARG A 78 -13.93 26.81 0.45
CA ARG A 78 -13.70 28.14 -0.13
C ARG A 78 -15.00 28.84 -0.52
N TYR A 79 -15.92 28.15 -1.16
CA TYR A 79 -17.24 28.71 -1.50
C TYR A 79 -18.08 29.05 -0.26
N GLY A 80 -18.02 28.23 0.79
CA GLY A 80 -18.77 28.43 2.03
C GLY A 80 -18.22 29.57 2.91
N PHE A 81 -16.90 29.66 3.05
CA PHE A 81 -16.23 30.58 3.98
C PHE A 81 -15.84 31.93 3.35
N SER A 82 -15.65 32.01 2.03
CA SER A 82 -15.27 33.26 1.37
C SER A 82 -16.49 33.94 0.74
N SER A 83 -16.97 35.01 1.39
CA SER A 83 -18.02 35.87 0.83
C SER A 83 -17.60 36.48 -0.52
N THR A 84 -16.33 36.87 -0.64
CA THR A 84 -15.73 37.40 -1.86
C THR A 84 -15.77 36.39 -3.00
N SER A 85 -15.42 35.13 -2.74
CA SER A 85 -15.43 34.08 -3.77
C SER A 85 -16.85 33.77 -4.27
N ARG A 86 -17.84 33.79 -3.36
CA ARG A 86 -19.26 33.64 -3.73
C ARG A 86 -19.79 34.81 -4.56
N GLU A 87 -19.39 36.03 -4.21
CA GLU A 87 -19.81 37.23 -4.93
C GLU A 87 -19.14 37.33 -6.30
N ASN A 88 -17.85 37.00 -6.40
CA ASN A 88 -17.12 36.91 -7.66
C ASN A 88 -17.71 35.85 -8.61
N PHE A 89 -18.10 34.68 -8.07
CA PHE A 89 -18.78 33.64 -8.84
C PHE A 89 -20.14 34.10 -9.34
N ARG A 90 -20.94 34.76 -8.49
CA ARG A 90 -22.26 35.29 -8.86
C ARG A 90 -22.18 36.42 -9.90
N ASN A 91 -21.14 37.25 -9.82
CA ASN A 91 -20.87 38.34 -10.75
C ASN A 91 -20.21 37.86 -12.06
N GLY A 92 -19.83 36.58 -12.16
CA GLY A 92 -19.17 36.01 -13.33
C GLY A 92 -17.71 36.44 -13.51
N THR A 93 -17.13 37.12 -12.52
CA THR A 93 -15.75 37.61 -12.55
C THR A 93 -14.74 36.47 -12.35
N GLU A 94 -15.13 35.40 -11.67
CA GLU A 94 -14.26 34.26 -11.35
C GLU A 94 -15.02 32.92 -11.51
N PRO A 95 -14.43 31.90 -12.17
CA PRO A 95 -15.06 30.60 -12.34
C PRO A 95 -15.11 29.81 -11.01
N PHE A 96 -15.98 28.81 -10.92
CA PHE A 96 -16.02 27.94 -9.74
C PHE A 96 -14.69 27.20 -9.60
N GLU A 97 -14.11 27.22 -8.40
CA GLU A 97 -12.89 26.47 -8.13
C GLU A 97 -13.23 24.98 -8.05
N HIS A 98 -12.78 24.22 -9.05
CA HIS A 98 -12.98 22.78 -9.09
C HIS A 98 -11.81 22.04 -8.43
N ILE A 99 -12.05 20.80 -7.98
CA ILE A 99 -11.03 19.93 -7.37
C ILE A 99 -9.84 19.73 -8.33
N PHE A 100 -10.12 19.56 -9.62
CA PHE A 100 -9.09 19.45 -10.66
C PHE A 100 -9.23 20.57 -11.70
N SER A 101 -8.09 21.14 -12.10
CA SER A 101 -8.03 21.96 -13.31
C SER A 101 -8.01 21.04 -14.53
N SER A 102 -9.20 20.75 -15.08
CA SER A 102 -9.36 19.94 -16.29
C SER A 102 -10.24 20.64 -17.33
N TYR A 103 -9.96 20.35 -18.60
CA TYR A 103 -10.86 20.66 -19.71
C TYR A 103 -11.98 19.61 -19.75
N ILE A 104 -13.21 20.07 -19.94
CA ILE A 104 -14.37 19.23 -20.21
C ILE A 104 -15.15 19.83 -21.39
N PRO A 105 -15.80 19.01 -22.23
CA PRO A 105 -16.42 19.48 -23.47
C PRO A 105 -17.76 20.21 -23.26
N PHE A 106 -18.17 20.47 -22.02
CA PHE A 106 -19.40 21.16 -21.65
C PHE A 106 -19.11 22.28 -20.64
N ASP A 107 -20.02 23.24 -20.50
CA ASP A 107 -19.84 24.35 -19.57
C ASP A 107 -19.87 23.87 -18.12
N LYS A 108 -18.71 23.93 -17.46
CA LYS A 108 -18.49 23.48 -16.07
C LYS A 108 -18.96 24.47 -15.02
N ASN A 109 -19.21 25.72 -15.39
CA ASN A 109 -19.58 26.78 -14.46
C ASN A 109 -21.10 27.01 -14.40
N SER A 110 -21.83 26.58 -15.43
CA SER A 110 -23.28 26.72 -15.51
C SER A 110 -24.02 25.45 -15.10
N PHE A 111 -25.26 25.60 -14.64
CA PHE A 111 -26.15 24.46 -14.42
C PHE A 111 -26.60 23.88 -15.78
N PRO A 112 -26.57 22.55 -16.02
CA PRO A 112 -26.31 21.44 -15.08
C PRO A 112 -24.86 20.93 -15.03
N GLY A 113 -23.93 21.52 -15.79
CA GLY A 113 -22.55 21.03 -15.89
C GLY A 113 -21.72 21.17 -14.61
N LEU A 114 -22.01 22.16 -13.77
CA LEU A 114 -21.36 22.37 -12.47
C LEU A 114 -21.48 21.16 -11.51
N PRO A 115 -22.68 20.71 -11.10
CA PRO A 115 -22.80 19.55 -10.20
C PRO A 115 -22.26 18.25 -10.82
N VAL A 116 -22.42 18.06 -12.14
CA VAL A 116 -21.87 16.89 -12.85
C VAL A 116 -20.34 16.87 -12.76
N THR A 117 -19.68 18.01 -12.96
CA THR A 117 -18.22 18.12 -12.90
C THR A 117 -17.70 17.86 -11.49
N ILE A 118 -18.40 18.36 -10.45
CA ILE A 118 -18.02 18.15 -9.05
C ILE A 118 -18.10 16.66 -8.69
N VAL A 119 -19.21 15.99 -9.02
CA VAL A 119 -19.38 14.55 -8.79
C VAL A 119 -18.33 13.76 -9.55
N TRP A 120 -18.07 14.11 -10.81
CA TRP A 120 -17.05 13.46 -11.62
C TRP A 120 -15.65 13.57 -11.01
N HIS A 121 -15.25 14.78 -10.61
CA HIS A 121 -13.95 14.99 -9.96
C HIS A 121 -13.83 14.26 -8.62
N PHE A 122 -14.91 14.22 -7.83
CA PHE A 122 -14.94 13.47 -6.58
C PHE A 122 -14.69 11.98 -6.81
N LEU A 123 -15.38 11.36 -7.78
CA LEU A 123 -15.21 9.96 -8.15
C LEU A 123 -13.79 9.67 -8.65
N MET A 124 -13.24 10.54 -9.50
CA MET A 124 -11.87 10.40 -10.00
C MET A 124 -10.82 10.53 -8.89
N CYS A 125 -11.04 11.45 -7.94
CA CYS A 125 -10.17 11.60 -6.77
C CYS A 125 -10.24 10.37 -5.87
N ALA A 126 -11.45 9.86 -5.59
CA ALA A 126 -11.66 8.65 -4.79
C ALA A 126 -10.98 7.43 -5.43
N TYR A 127 -11.13 7.25 -6.74
CA TYR A 127 -10.50 6.18 -7.48
C TYR A 127 -8.96 6.26 -7.42
N GLY A 128 -8.40 7.44 -7.64
CA GLY A 128 -6.95 7.65 -7.55
C GLY A 128 -6.40 7.38 -6.14
N ALA A 129 -7.10 7.84 -5.10
CA ALA A 129 -6.72 7.61 -3.71
C ALA A 129 -6.78 6.13 -3.34
N TRP A 130 -7.84 5.42 -3.75
CA TRP A 130 -7.99 3.98 -3.53
C TRP A 130 -6.86 3.19 -4.18
N LEU A 131 -6.58 3.48 -5.45
CA LEU A 131 -5.55 2.78 -6.23
C LEU A 131 -4.15 2.99 -5.62
N MET A 132 -3.85 4.21 -5.19
CA MET A 132 -2.62 4.55 -4.48
C MET A 132 -2.48 3.78 -3.17
N ALA A 133 -3.54 3.82 -2.35
CA ALA A 133 -3.57 3.15 -1.07
C ALA A 133 -3.34 1.64 -1.21
N ALA A 134 -4.03 1.02 -2.18
CA ALA A 134 -3.90 -0.40 -2.48
C ALA A 134 -2.47 -0.77 -2.91
N PHE A 135 -1.90 -0.05 -3.89
CA PHE A 135 -0.54 -0.31 -4.37
C PHE A 135 0.50 -0.25 -3.24
N ASP A 136 0.53 0.86 -2.50
CA ASP A 136 1.56 1.07 -1.49
C ASP A 136 1.39 0.11 -0.31
N SER A 137 0.14 -0.20 0.08
CA SER A 137 -0.11 -1.20 1.11
C SER A 137 0.42 -2.57 0.71
N THR A 138 0.18 -3.01 -0.54
CA THR A 138 0.69 -4.30 -1.04
C THR A 138 2.21 -4.34 -1.00
N VAL A 139 2.89 -3.29 -1.46
CA VAL A 139 4.37 -3.25 -1.45
C VAL A 139 4.92 -3.29 -0.02
N VAL A 140 4.34 -2.50 0.89
CA VAL A 140 4.76 -2.48 2.29
C VAL A 140 4.53 -3.84 2.96
N VAL A 141 3.39 -4.50 2.73
CA VAL A 141 3.11 -5.84 3.26
C VAL A 141 4.17 -6.84 2.78
N ILE A 142 4.49 -6.83 1.48
CA ILE A 142 5.52 -7.71 0.90
C ILE A 142 6.89 -7.43 1.55
N MET A 143 7.28 -6.16 1.69
CA MET A 143 8.54 -5.79 2.35
C MET A 143 8.61 -6.25 3.81
N VAL A 144 7.52 -6.07 4.57
CA VAL A 144 7.44 -6.51 5.96
C VAL A 144 7.49 -8.04 6.06
N PHE A 145 6.84 -8.75 5.14
CA PHE A 145 6.92 -10.22 5.06
C PHE A 145 8.36 -10.70 4.87
N PHE A 146 9.08 -10.17 3.87
CA PHE A 146 10.49 -10.53 3.67
C PHE A 146 11.36 -10.14 4.87
N GLY A 147 11.08 -9.02 5.53
CA GLY A 147 11.73 -8.65 6.79
C GLY A 147 11.51 -9.69 7.90
N GLY A 148 10.28 -10.18 8.04
CA GLY A 148 9.93 -11.26 8.97
C GLY A 148 10.64 -12.58 8.64
N LYS A 149 10.72 -12.95 7.35
CA LYS A 149 11.46 -14.13 6.88
C LYS A 149 12.93 -14.07 7.28
N LEU A 150 13.58 -12.92 7.10
CA LEU A 150 14.97 -12.71 7.50
C LEU A 150 15.16 -12.80 9.02
N GLU A 151 14.18 -12.35 9.81
CA GLU A 151 14.19 -12.50 11.27
C GLU A 151 14.10 -13.99 11.68
N ILE A 152 13.23 -14.78 11.03
CA ILE A 152 13.13 -16.23 11.25
C ILE A 152 14.45 -16.94 10.93
N VAL A 153 15.04 -16.65 9.77
CA VAL A 153 16.35 -17.21 9.38
C VAL A 153 17.42 -16.84 10.40
N ARG A 154 17.45 -15.58 10.86
CA ARG A 154 18.38 -15.11 11.89
C ARG A 154 18.23 -15.89 13.20
N GLU A 155 17.01 -16.13 13.67
CA GLU A 155 16.77 -16.91 14.89
C GLU A 155 17.17 -18.37 14.72
N ARG A 156 16.90 -18.99 13.56
CA ARG A 156 17.39 -20.34 13.23
C ARG A 156 18.92 -20.40 13.24
N CYS A 157 19.61 -19.42 12.65
CA CYS A 157 21.08 -19.33 12.71
C CYS A 157 21.60 -19.25 14.14
N LYS A 158 21.01 -18.39 14.98
CA LYS A 158 21.40 -18.27 16.40
C LYS A 158 21.20 -19.59 17.14
N HIS A 159 20.14 -20.31 16.83
CA HIS A 159 19.84 -21.58 17.46
C HIS A 159 20.84 -22.69 17.06
N VAL A 160 21.25 -22.72 15.79
CA VAL A 160 22.25 -23.67 15.26
C VAL A 160 23.66 -23.34 15.78
N LEU A 161 24.06 -22.06 15.77
CA LEU A 161 25.42 -21.61 16.14
C LEU A 161 25.61 -21.34 17.64
N GLY A 162 24.53 -21.03 18.37
CA GLY A 162 24.55 -20.61 19.77
C GLY A 162 24.40 -21.73 20.78
N ARG A 163 24.02 -22.94 20.35
CA ARG A 163 23.97 -24.11 21.25
C ARG A 163 25.36 -24.71 21.39
N ARG A 164 25.95 -24.57 22.58
CA ARG A 164 27.20 -25.23 23.01
C ARG A 164 27.02 -26.73 23.29
N GLN A 165 26.06 -27.37 22.63
CA GLN A 165 25.74 -28.78 22.80
C GLN A 165 26.30 -29.54 21.60
N GLU A 166 26.89 -30.70 21.87
CA GLU A 166 27.44 -31.63 20.89
C GLU A 166 26.33 -32.08 19.93
N PHE A 167 26.09 -31.31 18.86
CA PHE A 167 25.37 -31.82 17.72
C PHE A 167 26.22 -32.92 17.08
N THR A 168 25.61 -34.06 16.78
CA THR A 168 26.21 -35.03 15.86
C THR A 168 26.45 -34.34 14.52
N GLU A 169 27.58 -34.57 13.85
CA GLU A 169 27.93 -33.89 12.58
C GLU A 169 26.78 -33.91 11.57
N ASP A 170 26.02 -34.99 11.52
CA ASP A 170 24.83 -35.16 10.66
C ASP A 170 23.70 -34.16 10.94
N GLN A 171 23.43 -33.85 12.21
CA GLN A 171 22.38 -32.88 12.58
C GLN A 171 22.79 -31.45 12.26
N MET A 172 24.10 -31.15 12.38
CA MET A 172 24.65 -29.86 12.02
C MET A 172 24.63 -29.67 10.49
N TYR A 173 25.04 -30.69 9.72
CA TYR A 173 24.95 -30.68 8.26
C TYR A 173 23.51 -30.53 7.76
N ALA A 174 22.56 -31.29 8.32
CA ALA A 174 21.15 -31.18 7.95
C ALA A 174 20.58 -29.78 8.21
N SER A 175 20.91 -29.20 9.38
CA SER A 175 20.46 -27.85 9.74
C SER A 175 21.08 -26.77 8.84
N ILE A 176 22.36 -26.91 8.47
CA ILE A 176 23.04 -25.99 7.54
C ILE A 176 22.47 -26.13 6.12
N SER A 177 22.17 -27.35 5.67
CA SER A 177 21.53 -27.59 4.37
C SER A 177 20.16 -26.94 4.30
N GLU A 178 19.30 -27.14 5.30
CA GLU A 178 17.98 -26.51 5.35
C GLU A 178 18.09 -24.97 5.34
N LEU A 179 19.08 -24.42 6.05
CA LEU A 179 19.30 -22.99 6.12
C LEU A 179 19.84 -22.41 4.80
N HIS A 180 20.67 -23.18 4.09
CA HIS A 180 21.10 -22.87 2.73
C HIS A 180 19.92 -22.89 1.76
N ASP A 181 19.07 -23.91 1.82
CA ASP A 181 17.91 -24.04 0.94
C ASP A 181 16.93 -22.88 1.14
N VAL A 182 16.63 -22.51 2.39
CA VAL A 182 15.78 -21.34 2.70
C VAL A 182 16.41 -20.03 2.22
N HIS A 183 17.74 -19.88 2.36
CA HIS A 183 18.44 -18.69 1.85
C HIS A 183 18.41 -18.61 0.31
N VAL A 184 18.64 -19.74 -0.37
CA VAL A 184 18.58 -19.83 -1.83
C VAL A 184 17.17 -19.51 -2.31
N GLU A 185 16.14 -20.02 -1.64
CA GLU A 185 14.73 -19.72 -1.98
C GLU A 185 14.39 -18.24 -1.77
N LEU A 186 14.94 -17.60 -0.75
CA LEU A 186 14.77 -16.16 -0.49
C LEU A 186 15.41 -15.25 -1.54
N VAL A 187 16.47 -15.71 -2.21
CA VAL A 187 17.28 -14.92 -3.15
C VAL A 187 16.84 -15.12 -4.62
N LYS A 188 16.10 -16.19 -4.91
CA LYS A 188 15.70 -16.60 -6.26
C LYS A 188 14.50 -15.85 -6.81
#